data_AF-A0A0N0XV45-F1
#
_entry.id   AF-A0A0N0XV45-F1
#
_cell.length_a   1.000
_cell.length_b   1.000
_cell.length_c   1.000
_cell.angle_alpha   90.00
_cell.angle_beta   90.00
_cell.angle_gamma   90.00
#
_symmetry.space_group_name_H-M   'P 1'
#
loop_
_entity.id
_entity.type
_entity.pdbx_description
1 polymer ?
#
loop_
_entity_poly.entity_id
_entity_poly.type
_entity_poly.pdbx_seq_one_letter_code
_entity_poly.pdbx_strand_id
1 'polypeptide(L)'
;MFSRKFRPSSIPHFFAERGGVGDFIRSSLHVEFMDDVPIYKSYITRNPKSPDARNLREALEYLLRERSATVGDWYELTSANFWRDDLLYTYLQEMYDYFYGDRKEPPESPDDTPPPGYWD
;
A
#
# COMPACT_ATOMS: atom_id res chain seq x y z
N MET A 1 -23.21 13.09 5.34
CA MET A 1 -22.36 12.30 4.42
C MET A 1 -21.91 11.09 5.21
N PHE A 2 -22.42 9.89 4.91
CA PHE A 2 -22.11 8.71 5.71
C PHE A 2 -20.63 8.35 5.49
N SER A 3 -19.80 8.57 6.52
CA SER A 3 -18.41 8.11 6.54
C SER A 3 -18.43 6.60 6.35
N ARG A 4 -18.03 6.14 5.17
CA ARG A 4 -18.02 4.72 4.85
C ARG A 4 -16.80 4.15 5.57
N LYS A 5 -17.03 3.56 6.75
CA LYS A 5 -16.01 2.86 7.53
C LYS A 5 -15.20 1.96 6.59
N PHE A 6 -13.89 2.19 6.50
CA PHE A 6 -12.98 1.36 5.73
C PHE A 6 -13.15 -0.09 6.13
N ARG A 7 -13.10 -0.99 5.15
CA ARG A 7 -13.12 -2.43 5.37
C ARG A 7 -12.01 -3.03 4.53
N PRO A 8 -11.02 -3.70 5.12
CA PRO A 8 -9.99 -4.36 4.32
C PRO A 8 -10.59 -5.31 3.27
N SER A 9 -11.73 -5.93 3.58
CA SER A 9 -12.50 -6.79 2.66
C SER A 9 -13.06 -6.09 1.41
N SER A 10 -13.09 -4.76 1.36
CA SER A 10 -13.50 -4.02 0.16
C SER A 10 -12.35 -3.84 -0.85
N ILE A 11 -11.11 -4.08 -0.44
CA ILE A 11 -9.97 -4.11 -1.35
C ILE A 11 -10.10 -5.36 -2.24
N PRO A 12 -10.01 -5.24 -3.57
CA PRO A 12 -10.03 -6.37 -4.48
C PRO A 12 -9.02 -7.45 -4.08
N HIS A 13 -9.44 -8.70 -4.10
CA HIS A 13 -8.59 -9.89 -3.83
C HIS A 13 -7.97 -9.94 -2.42
N PHE A 14 -8.47 -9.16 -1.47
CA PHE A 14 -7.88 -9.08 -0.12
C PHE A 14 -7.77 -10.43 0.58
N PHE A 15 -8.77 -11.32 0.41
CA PHE A 15 -8.80 -12.67 0.97
C PHE A 15 -8.68 -13.78 -0.08
N ALA A 16 -8.13 -13.50 -1.26
CA ALA A 16 -7.99 -14.53 -2.29
C ALA A 16 -7.07 -15.68 -1.81
N GLU A 17 -7.48 -16.93 -2.02
CA GLU A 17 -6.70 -18.12 -1.61
C GLU A 17 -5.33 -18.22 -2.29
N ARG A 18 -5.21 -17.66 -3.50
CA ARG A 18 -3.94 -17.50 -4.24
C ARG A 18 -3.84 -16.07 -4.74
N GLY A 19 -2.69 -15.43 -4.53
CA GLY A 19 -2.51 -14.01 -4.86
C GLY A 19 -3.32 -13.07 -3.97
N GLY A 20 -3.53 -13.45 -2.72
CA GLY A 20 -4.21 -12.63 -1.74
C GLY A 20 -3.38 -11.38 -1.43
N VAL A 21 -3.92 -10.20 -1.75
CA VAL A 21 -3.19 -8.94 -1.51
C VAL A 21 -3.16 -8.55 -0.03
N GLY A 22 -4.01 -9.16 0.80
CA GLY A 22 -4.05 -8.89 2.23
C GLY A 22 -2.75 -9.26 2.94
N ASP A 23 -2.06 -10.31 2.50
CA ASP A 23 -0.77 -10.72 3.08
C ASP A 23 0.34 -9.78 2.63
N PHE A 24 0.34 -9.34 1.37
CA PHE A 24 1.26 -8.29 0.91
C PHE A 24 1.08 -7.00 1.73
N ILE A 25 -0.16 -6.53 1.89
CA ILE A 25 -0.42 -5.29 2.64
C ILE A 25 -0.04 -5.45 4.12
N ARG A 26 -0.42 -6.56 4.77
CA ARG A 26 -0.14 -6.77 6.19
C ARG A 26 1.31 -7.11 6.51
N SER A 27 2.03 -7.75 5.59
CA SER A 27 3.39 -8.22 5.82
C SER A 27 4.39 -7.34 5.10
N SER A 28 4.34 -7.22 3.77
CA SER A 28 5.34 -6.46 3.01
C SER A 28 5.22 -4.94 3.17
N LEU A 29 4.05 -4.42 3.53
CA LEU A 29 3.89 -3.02 3.91
C LEU A 29 3.83 -2.82 5.43
N HIS A 30 4.18 -3.85 6.21
CA HIS A 30 4.38 -3.67 7.64
C HIS A 30 5.60 -2.78 7.90
N VAL A 31 5.55 -1.94 8.94
CA VAL A 31 6.65 -1.03 9.28
C VAL A 31 8.02 -1.72 9.38
N GLU A 32 8.06 -2.98 9.82
CA GLU A 32 9.31 -3.76 9.97
C GLU A 32 9.83 -4.38 8.67
N PHE A 33 9.02 -4.44 7.61
CA PHE A 33 9.31 -5.21 6.38
C PHE A 33 9.17 -4.38 5.10
N MET A 34 8.92 -3.07 5.19
CA MET A 34 8.83 -2.19 4.02
C MET A 34 10.13 -2.20 3.19
N ASP A 35 11.28 -2.44 3.82
CA ASP A 35 12.57 -2.60 3.12
C ASP A 35 12.62 -3.83 2.21
N ASP A 36 11.72 -4.81 2.39
CA ASP A 36 11.63 -6.03 1.57
C ASP A 36 10.73 -5.86 0.34
N VAL A 37 10.10 -4.68 0.14
CA VAL A 37 9.29 -4.37 -1.05
C VAL A 37 10.00 -4.69 -2.38
N PRO A 38 11.32 -4.41 -2.56
CA PRO A 38 12.06 -4.81 -3.76
C PRO A 38 12.09 -6.32 -4.01
N ILE A 39 12.08 -7.14 -2.96
CA ILE A 39 12.03 -8.61 -3.07
C ILE A 39 10.70 -9.03 -3.68
N TYR A 40 9.59 -8.45 -3.20
CA TYR A 40 8.27 -8.72 -3.76
C TYR A 40 8.15 -8.24 -5.22
N LYS A 41 8.70 -7.08 -5.57
CA LYS A 41 8.76 -6.60 -6.97
C LYS A 41 9.51 -7.56 -7.87
N SER A 42 10.67 -8.04 -7.42
CA SER A 42 11.45 -9.05 -8.15
C SER A 42 10.64 -10.33 -8.39
N TYR A 43 9.90 -10.80 -7.37
CA TYR A 43 9.02 -11.96 -7.49
C TYR A 43 7.92 -11.77 -8.56
N ILE A 44 7.14 -10.68 -8.50
CA ILE A 44 6.04 -10.48 -9.47
C ILE A 44 6.57 -10.20 -10.89
N THR A 45 7.72 -9.54 -11.02
CA THR A 45 8.36 -9.26 -12.33
C THR A 45 8.81 -10.55 -13.01
N ARG A 46 9.33 -11.51 -12.23
CA ARG A 46 9.69 -12.85 -12.72
C ARG A 46 8.47 -13.72 -13.03
N ASN A 47 7.31 -13.38 -12.46
CA ASN A 47 6.08 -14.16 -12.57
C ASN A 47 4.90 -13.29 -13.04
N PRO A 48 4.96 -12.63 -14.22
CA PRO A 48 3.98 -11.62 -14.63
C PRO A 48 2.57 -12.18 -14.88
N LYS A 49 2.43 -13.51 -15.01
CA LYS A 49 1.14 -14.20 -15.15
C LYS A 49 0.59 -14.73 -13.83
N SER A 50 1.28 -14.51 -12.70
CA SER A 50 0.78 -14.95 -11.41
C SER A 50 -0.47 -14.15 -11.03
N PRO A 51 -1.40 -14.74 -10.24
CA PRO A 51 -2.48 -13.99 -9.64
C PRO A 51 -1.98 -12.79 -8.83
N ASP A 52 -0.86 -12.92 -8.11
CA ASP A 52 -0.23 -11.84 -7.34
C ASP A 52 0.04 -10.58 -8.17
N ALA A 53 0.67 -10.75 -9.35
CA ALA A 53 1.07 -9.63 -10.20
C ALA A 53 -0.15 -8.81 -10.67
N ARG A 54 -1.25 -9.48 -11.03
CA ARG A 54 -2.51 -8.84 -11.44
C ARG A 54 -3.27 -8.28 -10.23
N ASN A 55 -3.43 -9.09 -9.19
CA ASN A 55 -4.27 -8.74 -8.05
C ASN A 55 -3.71 -7.54 -7.28
N LEU A 56 -2.39 -7.45 -7.11
CA LEU A 56 -1.76 -6.28 -6.48
C LEU A 56 -2.04 -5.00 -7.27
N ARG A 57 -1.97 -5.06 -8.61
CA ARG A 57 -2.28 -3.92 -9.47
C ARG A 57 -3.70 -3.43 -9.25
N GLU A 58 -4.68 -4.34 -9.33
CA GLU A 58 -6.10 -4.01 -9.14
C GLU A 58 -6.38 -3.45 -7.73
N ALA A 59 -5.68 -3.97 -6.71
CA ALA A 59 -5.80 -3.49 -5.34
C ALA A 59 -5.25 -2.06 -5.16
N LEU A 60 -4.06 -1.76 -5.71
CA LEU A 60 -3.48 -0.42 -5.65
C LEU A 60 -4.31 0.58 -6.47
N GLU A 61 -4.75 0.22 -7.68
CA GLU A 61 -5.65 1.05 -8.49
C GLU A 61 -6.97 1.36 -7.75
N TYR A 62 -7.53 0.39 -7.03
CA TYR A 62 -8.71 0.59 -6.21
C TYR A 62 -8.44 1.56 -5.04
N LEU A 63 -7.37 1.33 -4.27
CA LEU A 63 -7.02 2.18 -3.12
C LEU A 63 -6.81 3.64 -3.55
N LEU A 64 -6.12 3.86 -4.68
CA LEU A 64 -5.86 5.19 -5.24
C LEU A 64 -7.12 5.87 -5.77
N ARG A 65 -8.06 5.11 -6.35
CA ARG A 65 -9.32 5.66 -6.86
C ARG A 65 -10.31 6.01 -5.75
N GLU A 66 -10.54 5.08 -4.82
CA GLU A 66 -11.60 5.24 -3.81
C GLU A 66 -11.16 6.13 -2.65
N ARG A 67 -9.85 6.16 -2.37
CA ARG A 67 -9.23 6.89 -1.25
C ARG A 67 -9.99 6.76 0.08
N SER A 68 -10.44 5.54 0.38
CA SER A 68 -11.37 5.25 1.47
C SER A 68 -10.71 4.89 2.81
N ALA A 69 -9.39 4.73 2.85
CA ALA A 69 -8.64 4.37 4.06
C ALA A 69 -8.07 5.65 4.69
N THR A 70 -8.26 5.81 5.99
CA THR A 70 -7.55 6.84 6.76
C THR A 70 -6.17 6.34 7.20
N VAL A 71 -5.31 7.23 7.69
CA VAL A 71 -4.05 6.83 8.34
C VAL A 71 -4.27 5.90 9.53
N GLY A 72 -5.37 6.08 10.28
CA GLY A 72 -5.72 5.20 11.39
C GLY A 72 -6.09 3.79 10.92
N ASP A 73 -6.91 3.70 9.87
CA ASP A 73 -7.26 2.42 9.25
C ASP A 73 -6.02 1.69 8.70
N TRP A 74 -5.09 2.44 8.11
CA TRP A 74 -3.86 1.89 7.54
C TRP A 74 -2.89 1.42 8.63
N TYR A 75 -2.78 2.19 9.73
CA TYR A 75 -2.00 1.80 10.89
C TYR A 75 -2.55 0.53 11.54
N GLU A 76 -3.86 0.41 11.71
CA GLU A 76 -4.47 -0.84 12.21
C GLU A 76 -4.15 -2.06 11.33
N LEU A 77 -3.94 -1.84 10.03
CA LEU A 77 -3.69 -2.90 9.07
C LEU A 77 -2.20 -3.26 8.94
N THR A 78 -1.31 -2.30 9.07
CA THR A 78 0.11 -2.43 8.68
C THR A 78 1.10 -2.02 9.78
N SER A 79 0.64 -1.43 10.87
CA SER A 79 1.48 -0.76 11.87
C SER A 79 2.34 0.38 11.31
N ALA A 80 2.20 0.73 10.03
CA ALA A 80 2.90 1.85 9.41
C ALA A 80 2.08 3.13 9.65
N ASN A 81 2.69 4.09 10.32
CA ASN A 81 2.06 5.35 10.64
C ASN A 81 2.30 6.38 9.53
N PHE A 82 1.34 7.27 9.32
CA PHE A 82 1.46 8.41 8.42
C PHE A 82 0.89 9.65 9.11
N TRP A 83 1.50 10.80 8.88
CA TRP A 83 1.06 12.03 9.53
C TRP A 83 -0.31 12.52 9.05
N ARG A 84 -0.66 12.24 7.78
CA ARG A 84 -1.90 12.69 7.13
C ARG A 84 -2.34 11.73 6.03
N ASP A 85 -3.65 11.68 5.77
CA ASP A 85 -4.23 10.80 4.74
C ASP A 85 -3.64 11.07 3.35
N ASP A 86 -3.33 12.32 3.01
CA ASP A 86 -2.70 12.65 1.73
C ASP A 86 -1.28 12.10 1.59
N LEU A 87 -0.51 12.02 2.68
CA LEU A 87 0.82 11.41 2.66
C LEU A 87 0.74 9.88 2.50
N LEU A 88 -0.24 9.23 3.12
CA LEU A 88 -0.54 7.82 2.85
C LEU A 88 -0.83 7.61 1.36
N TYR A 89 -1.67 8.45 0.76
CA TYR A 89 -2.02 8.30 -0.66
C TYR A 89 -0.88 8.66 -1.61
N THR A 90 0.01 9.59 -1.23
CA THR A 90 1.26 9.84 -1.95
C THR A 90 2.13 8.58 -1.92
N TYR A 91 2.33 7.97 -0.75
CA TYR A 91 3.09 6.72 -0.64
C TYR A 91 2.49 5.58 -1.47
N LEU A 92 1.15 5.40 -1.44
CA LEU A 92 0.47 4.38 -2.25
C LEU A 92 0.62 4.64 -3.76
N GLN A 93 0.66 5.91 -4.18
CA GLN A 93 0.89 6.27 -5.58
C GLN A 93 2.33 5.95 -5.97
N GLU A 94 3.30 6.29 -5.15
CA GLU A 94 4.70 5.96 -5.39
C GLU A 94 4.96 4.45 -5.40
N MET A 95 4.26 3.68 -4.56
CA MET A 95 4.26 2.21 -4.61
C MET A 95 3.73 1.70 -5.95
N TYR A 96 2.61 2.25 -6.43
CA TYR A 96 2.05 1.90 -7.75
C TYR A 96 3.05 2.21 -8.87
N ASP A 97 3.63 3.41 -8.86
CA ASP A 97 4.62 3.84 -9.85
C ASP A 97 5.90 3.01 -9.77
N TYR A 98 6.27 2.53 -8.58
CA TYR A 98 7.39 1.61 -8.41
C TYR A 98 7.10 0.25 -9.03
N PHE A 99 5.93 -0.34 -8.81
CA PHE A 99 5.62 -1.66 -9.37
C PHE A 99 5.29 -1.64 -10.86
N TYR A 100 4.60 -0.60 -11.33
CA TYR A 100 3.94 -0.59 -12.64
C TYR A 100 4.22 0.65 -13.49
N GLY A 101 4.88 1.66 -12.93
CA GLY A 101 5.29 2.88 -13.63
C GLY A 101 6.80 2.98 -13.83
N ASP A 102 7.28 4.22 -13.95
CA ASP A 102 8.68 4.52 -14.29
C ASP A 102 9.59 4.72 -13.06
N ARG A 103 9.06 4.57 -11.82
CA ARG A 103 9.84 4.80 -10.61
C ARG A 103 10.86 3.67 -10.40
N LYS A 104 12.13 4.05 -10.24
CA LYS A 104 13.26 3.10 -10.13
C LYS A 104 13.49 2.58 -8.72
N GLU A 105 13.43 3.46 -7.73
CA GLU A 105 13.68 3.15 -6.32
C GLU A 105 12.34 2.95 -5.57
N PRO A 106 12.28 2.11 -4.53
CA PRO A 106 11.08 2.00 -3.71
C PRO A 106 10.71 3.38 -3.09
N PRO A 107 9.43 3.61 -2.74
CA PRO A 107 9.10 4.75 -1.89
C PRO A 107 9.80 4.62 -0.55
N GLU A 108 10.15 5.77 0.02
CA GLU A 108 10.71 5.80 1.37
C GLU A 108 9.65 5.34 2.35
N SER A 109 10.06 4.53 3.32
CA SER A 109 9.21 4.21 4.46
C SER A 109 8.75 5.52 5.11
N PRO A 110 7.50 5.62 5.58
CA PRO A 110 7.07 6.79 6.30
C PRO A 110 7.92 6.93 7.55
N ASP A 111 8.89 7.84 7.50
CA ASP A 111 9.73 8.17 8.63
C ASP A 111 8.87 8.82 9.72
N ASP A 112 9.14 8.48 10.97
CA ASP A 112 8.55 9.10 12.17
C ASP A 112 8.90 10.60 12.30
N THR A 113 9.50 11.22 11.28
CA THR A 113 9.81 12.64 11.25
C THR A 113 8.59 13.42 10.75
N PRO A 114 8.05 14.37 11.53
CA PRO A 114 6.90 15.16 11.11
C PRO A 114 7.21 16.00 9.86
N PRO A 115 6.23 16.16 8.94
CA PRO A 115 6.40 17.01 7.78
C PRO A 115 6.65 18.47 8.21
N PRO A 116 7.38 19.27 7.41
CA PRO A 116 7.56 20.69 7.68
C PRO A 116 6.22 21.41 7.90
N GLY A 117 6.12 22.19 8.99
CA GLY A 117 4.92 22.94 9.35
C GLY A 117 3.85 22.17 10.15
N TYR A 118 4.15 20.96 10.63
CA TYR A 118 3.22 20.22 11.49
C TYR A 118 2.98 20.87 12.86
N TRP A 119 3.94 21.66 13.34
CA TRP A 119 3.88 22.35 14.65
C TRP A 119 3.44 23.82 14.56
N ASP A 120 3.16 24.32 13.35
CA ASP A 120 2.80 25.72 13.09
C ASP A 120 1.30 26.01 13.27
#